data_AF-G9KXW4-F1
#
_entry.id   AF-G9KXW4-F1
#
_cell.length_a   1.000
_cell.length_b   1.000
_cell.length_c   1.000
_cell.angle_alpha   90.00
_cell.angle_beta   90.00
_cell.angle_gamma   90.00
#
_symmetry.space_group_name_H-M   'P 1'
#
loop_
_entity.id
_entity.type
_entity.pdbx_description
1 polymer ?
#
loop_
_entity_poly.entity_id
_entity_poly.type
_entity_poly.pdbx_seq_one_letter_code
_entity_poly.pdbx_strand_id
1 'polypeptide(L)'
;SLDSLEDKGVHVAFLNLHKKYPIRSRKLLRVLQRTLSALAHWSAIFSDTPYLPLLAFPFVKLFQNNQLICFEVVATLIINWCQHWFEYFPNPPINILSMIENVLAFHDRELLQHYIAHDITSQLYAWPLLETIFSEVLTREEWLKLFDNVFSNHPSFLLMTVVAYNICSRAPLLNCSLKDDFEYFFHHRNNLDISVVIREVYRLMDTTPTEVHPNSMLHVFAALTKGQYPVFNQYPKFIVDYQTQERERIRNDELDYLRERQMVEDMQAEVDQQRAEDEAWYQKQELLRKAEETRRELLLQEEEKMIQQRQRLASVKRELKVKEMHLQDATRRRFLKMQQDQREMELRRLDDEIERKVHMRDQEIATTAKDLEMRHLELESQKRLYEKNLTRNQEAVAKEMREDADAFRRKVDLEEHMFHKLIETDQTQNQKTQKLIEENLAEAEQACLNADWRIEALRKQRCDDLQRHECYREVARLLRENRRTETEVVDAMMGEEARKWEEAKEKDFHLKSEKKASALADASRKCFLQKETNDALEHAGHGYRKAASRDQNGQVASSCLPRTSQLNDILEMDSSTCISLNQRRMQWDTTERDLMDRVRTLRQRLTAQARNRCQTPHVL
;
A
#
# COMPACT_ATOMS: atom_id res chain seq x y z
N SER A 1 -44.10 -44.59 25.13
CA SER A 1 -45.03 -43.93 26.07
C SER A 1 -45.00 -42.42 25.85
N LEU A 2 -45.80 -41.65 26.58
CA LEU A 2 -45.71 -40.18 26.54
C LEU A 2 -44.35 -39.68 27.05
N ASP A 3 -43.77 -40.34 28.06
CA ASP A 3 -42.47 -39.95 28.64
C ASP A 3 -41.38 -39.86 27.56
N SER A 4 -41.28 -40.87 26.70
CA SER A 4 -40.35 -40.89 25.55
C SER A 4 -40.61 -39.82 24.47
N LEU A 5 -41.76 -39.13 24.51
CA LEU A 5 -42.07 -37.97 23.67
C LEU A 5 -41.80 -36.66 24.40
N GLU A 6 -41.97 -36.61 25.73
CA GLU A 6 -41.61 -35.46 26.56
C GLU A 6 -40.09 -35.30 26.72
N ASP A 7 -39.34 -36.40 26.77
CA ASP A 7 -37.87 -36.42 26.82
C ASP A 7 -37.23 -35.75 25.59
N LYS A 8 -37.94 -35.74 24.44
CA LYS A 8 -37.53 -35.02 23.22
C LYS A 8 -37.71 -33.50 23.31
N GLY A 9 -38.29 -32.98 24.41
CA GLY A 9 -38.44 -31.56 24.67
C GLY A 9 -39.47 -30.83 23.78
N VAL A 10 -39.39 -29.49 23.75
CA VAL A 10 -40.30 -28.66 22.96
C VAL A 10 -39.94 -28.74 21.48
N HIS A 11 -40.91 -29.09 20.63
CA HIS A 11 -40.69 -29.20 19.19
C HIS A 11 -40.49 -27.81 18.55
N VAL A 12 -39.60 -27.72 17.57
CA VAL A 12 -39.15 -26.45 16.96
C VAL A 12 -40.31 -25.60 16.42
N ALA A 13 -41.31 -26.24 15.81
CA ALA A 13 -42.51 -25.59 15.28
C ALA A 13 -43.31 -24.79 16.34
N PHE A 14 -43.22 -25.18 17.62
CA PHE A 14 -44.00 -24.59 18.71
C PHE A 14 -43.19 -23.70 19.67
N LEU A 15 -41.89 -23.48 19.44
CA LEU A 15 -41.07 -22.54 20.24
C LEU A 15 -41.70 -21.12 20.26
N ASN A 16 -42.15 -20.65 19.10
CA ASN A 16 -42.78 -19.34 18.92
C ASN A 16 -44.32 -19.38 18.96
N LEU A 17 -44.94 -20.42 19.54
CA LEU A 17 -46.41 -20.58 19.57
C LEU A 17 -47.14 -19.33 20.09
N HIS A 18 -46.56 -18.65 21.09
CA HIS A 18 -47.08 -17.42 21.68
C HIS A 18 -47.25 -16.23 20.70
N LYS A 19 -46.49 -16.21 19.59
CA LYS A 19 -46.61 -15.18 18.54
C LYS A 19 -47.78 -15.45 17.60
N LYS A 20 -48.08 -16.73 17.34
CA LYS A 20 -49.17 -17.16 16.45
C LYS A 20 -50.51 -17.28 17.19
N TYR A 21 -50.49 -17.75 18.45
CA TYR A 21 -51.67 -17.98 19.29
C TYR A 21 -51.49 -17.28 20.65
N PRO A 22 -51.88 -16.00 20.78
CA PRO A 22 -51.65 -15.20 21.98
C PRO A 22 -52.60 -15.58 23.14
N ILE A 23 -52.21 -16.57 23.92
CA ILE A 23 -52.97 -17.04 25.10
C ILE A 23 -52.60 -16.23 26.35
N ARG A 24 -53.58 -15.56 26.98
CA ARG A 24 -53.38 -14.74 28.19
C ARG A 24 -52.81 -15.52 29.38
N SER A 25 -53.13 -16.81 29.51
CA SER A 25 -52.64 -17.67 30.61
C SER A 25 -51.33 -18.38 30.23
N ARG A 26 -50.23 -17.98 30.89
CA ARG A 26 -48.91 -18.64 30.73
C ARG A 26 -48.93 -20.14 31.09
N LYS A 27 -49.78 -20.57 32.03
CA LYS A 27 -49.94 -21.99 32.38
C LYS A 27 -50.56 -22.77 31.22
N LEU A 28 -51.69 -22.29 30.69
CA LEU A 28 -52.38 -22.95 29.56
C LEU A 28 -51.50 -22.97 28.31
N LEU A 29 -50.82 -21.87 28.01
CA LEU A 29 -49.86 -21.78 26.89
C LEU A 29 -48.76 -22.84 27.02
N ARG A 30 -48.18 -23.04 28.22
CA ARG A 30 -47.15 -24.06 28.46
C ARG A 30 -47.70 -25.48 28.28
N VAL A 31 -48.89 -25.79 28.78
CA VAL A 31 -49.51 -27.12 28.62
C VAL A 31 -49.84 -27.38 27.14
N LEU A 32 -50.39 -26.38 26.43
CA LEU A 32 -50.65 -26.47 24.99
C LEU A 32 -49.35 -26.72 24.21
N GLN A 33 -48.30 -25.94 24.47
CA GLN A 33 -47.00 -26.07 23.82
C GLN A 33 -46.39 -27.47 24.03
N ARG A 34 -46.48 -28.04 25.24
CA ARG A 34 -45.98 -29.40 25.52
C ARG A 34 -46.84 -30.48 24.84
N THR A 35 -48.17 -30.36 24.90
CA THR A 35 -49.09 -31.31 24.24
C THR A 35 -48.89 -31.33 22.72
N LEU A 36 -48.82 -30.15 22.09
CA LEU A 36 -48.53 -30.01 20.66
C LEU A 36 -47.14 -30.53 20.29
N SER A 37 -46.13 -30.28 21.13
CA SER A 37 -44.77 -30.82 20.91
C SER A 37 -44.75 -32.34 20.95
N ALA A 38 -45.44 -32.96 21.92
CA ALA A 38 -45.56 -34.41 21.99
C ALA A 38 -46.29 -35.00 20.76
N LEU A 39 -47.29 -34.30 20.22
CA LEU A 39 -47.97 -34.69 18.97
C LEU A 39 -47.01 -34.62 17.77
N ALA A 40 -46.29 -33.51 17.57
CA ALA A 40 -45.28 -33.39 16.50
C ALA A 40 -44.16 -34.45 16.63
N HIS A 41 -43.74 -34.78 17.84
CA HIS A 41 -42.76 -35.85 18.11
C HIS A 41 -43.29 -37.26 17.88
N TRP A 42 -44.62 -37.44 17.80
CA TRP A 42 -45.30 -38.70 17.49
C TRP A 42 -45.54 -38.85 15.98
N SER A 43 -45.86 -37.77 15.26
CA SER A 43 -45.90 -37.75 13.80
C SER A 43 -45.61 -36.36 13.22
N ALA A 44 -44.75 -36.31 12.20
CA ALA A 44 -44.25 -35.07 11.61
C ALA A 44 -45.34 -34.14 11.07
N ILE A 45 -46.45 -34.68 10.54
CA ILE A 45 -47.56 -33.86 10.03
C ILE A 45 -48.13 -32.89 11.07
N PHE A 46 -48.06 -33.25 12.36
CA PHE A 46 -48.55 -32.42 13.45
C PHE A 46 -47.65 -31.20 13.73
N SER A 47 -46.41 -31.13 13.22
CA SER A 47 -45.64 -29.88 13.27
C SER A 47 -46.09 -28.83 12.26
N ASP A 48 -46.79 -29.27 11.20
CA ASP A 48 -47.18 -28.42 10.07
C ASP A 48 -48.68 -28.14 10.00
N THR A 49 -49.48 -28.87 10.78
CA THR A 49 -50.94 -28.72 10.83
C THR A 49 -51.34 -27.39 11.49
N PRO A 50 -51.90 -26.40 10.76
CA PRO A 50 -52.12 -25.06 11.29
C PRO A 50 -53.27 -24.99 12.29
N TYR A 51 -54.32 -25.79 12.10
CA TYR A 51 -55.50 -25.83 12.99
C TYR A 51 -55.30 -26.70 14.23
N LEU A 52 -54.20 -27.45 14.35
CA LEU A 52 -53.94 -28.35 15.50
C LEU A 52 -53.98 -27.63 16.87
N PRO A 53 -53.49 -26.38 17.03
CA PRO A 53 -53.65 -25.63 18.27
C PRO A 53 -55.12 -25.33 18.61
N LEU A 54 -55.96 -25.04 17.61
CA LEU A 54 -57.40 -24.80 17.79
C LEU A 54 -58.10 -26.08 18.24
N LEU A 55 -57.83 -27.19 17.54
CA LEU A 55 -58.32 -28.53 17.84
C LEU A 55 -57.95 -29.00 19.26
N ALA A 56 -56.70 -28.80 19.69
CA ALA A 56 -56.23 -29.27 21.00
C ALA A 56 -56.62 -28.35 22.17
N PHE A 57 -56.86 -27.06 21.93
CA PHE A 57 -57.05 -26.07 23.01
C PHE A 57 -58.25 -26.34 23.95
N PRO A 58 -59.44 -26.80 23.49
CA PRO A 58 -60.55 -27.18 24.37
C PRO A 58 -60.15 -28.25 25.39
N PHE A 59 -59.44 -29.29 24.93
CA PHE A 59 -58.96 -30.39 25.78
C PHE A 59 -57.86 -29.94 26.73
N VAL A 60 -56.92 -29.08 26.27
CA VAL A 60 -55.90 -28.47 27.15
C VAL A 60 -56.54 -27.61 28.24
N LYS A 61 -57.61 -26.87 27.92
CA LYS A 61 -58.34 -26.06 28.89
C LYS A 61 -59.12 -26.92 29.91
N LEU A 62 -59.60 -28.09 29.50
CA LEU A 62 -60.30 -29.06 30.36
C LEU A 62 -59.31 -29.84 31.26
N PHE A 63 -58.24 -30.38 30.69
CA PHE A 63 -57.28 -31.27 31.34
C PHE A 63 -55.95 -30.60 31.72
N GLN A 64 -55.94 -29.27 31.93
CA GLN A 64 -54.76 -28.44 32.25
C GLN A 64 -53.90 -28.88 33.47
N ASN A 65 -54.34 -29.87 34.24
CA ASN A 65 -53.64 -30.42 35.41
C ASN A 65 -53.05 -31.82 35.15
N ASN A 66 -53.43 -32.50 34.05
CA ASN A 66 -52.93 -33.82 33.71
C ASN A 66 -52.58 -33.87 32.21
N GLN A 67 -51.29 -33.72 31.92
CA GLN A 67 -50.75 -33.68 30.57
C GLN A 67 -50.90 -35.02 29.83
N LEU A 68 -50.84 -36.15 30.55
CA LEU A 68 -51.04 -37.48 29.99
C LEU A 68 -52.46 -37.65 29.45
N ILE A 69 -53.47 -37.38 30.29
CA ILE A 69 -54.88 -37.45 29.87
C ILE A 69 -55.14 -36.44 28.73
N CYS A 70 -54.59 -35.23 28.83
CA CYS A 70 -54.73 -34.23 27.77
C CYS A 70 -54.18 -34.71 26.42
N PHE A 71 -52.99 -35.32 26.41
CA PHE A 71 -52.38 -35.88 25.21
C PHE A 71 -53.19 -37.07 24.68
N GLU A 72 -53.53 -38.03 25.54
CA GLU A 72 -54.20 -39.27 25.11
C GLU A 72 -55.63 -39.03 24.62
N VAL A 73 -56.37 -38.07 25.19
CA VAL A 73 -57.69 -37.68 24.67
C VAL A 73 -57.55 -37.05 23.27
N VAL A 74 -56.59 -36.14 23.06
CA VAL A 74 -56.37 -35.52 21.74
C VAL A 74 -55.86 -36.54 20.71
N ALA A 75 -54.94 -37.43 21.09
CA ALA A 75 -54.47 -38.51 20.22
C ALA A 75 -55.58 -39.51 19.86
N THR A 76 -56.43 -39.88 20.82
CA THR A 76 -57.61 -40.72 20.60
C THR A 76 -58.60 -40.03 19.66
N LEU A 77 -58.82 -38.73 19.84
CA LEU A 77 -59.68 -37.92 18.98
C LEU A 77 -59.18 -37.90 17.54
N ILE A 78 -57.88 -37.66 17.34
CA ILE A 78 -57.24 -37.59 16.02
C ILE A 78 -57.34 -38.93 15.29
N ILE A 79 -57.12 -40.06 15.97
CA ILE A 79 -57.23 -41.40 15.35
C ILE A 79 -58.67 -41.73 14.95
N ASN A 80 -59.66 -41.33 15.75
CA ASN A 80 -61.03 -41.85 15.64
C ASN A 80 -62.01 -40.89 14.97
N TRP A 81 -62.00 -39.60 15.32
CA TRP A 81 -62.92 -38.59 14.76
C TRP A 81 -62.27 -37.75 13.64
N CYS A 82 -60.94 -37.71 13.57
CA CYS A 82 -60.19 -37.07 12.47
C CYS A 82 -59.70 -38.07 11.40
N GLN A 83 -60.39 -39.21 11.24
CA GLN A 83 -60.14 -40.15 10.15
C GLN A 83 -60.27 -39.44 8.79
N HIS A 84 -59.35 -39.72 7.87
CA HIS A 84 -59.24 -39.09 6.54
C HIS A 84 -59.00 -37.56 6.52
N TRP A 85 -58.78 -36.90 7.67
CA TRP A 85 -58.58 -35.44 7.70
C TRP A 85 -57.29 -34.97 7.00
N PHE A 86 -56.33 -35.87 6.82
CA PHE A 86 -54.98 -35.55 6.40
C PHE A 86 -54.60 -36.13 5.02
N GLU A 87 -55.54 -36.76 4.30
CA GLU A 87 -55.29 -37.41 3.00
C GLU A 87 -54.82 -36.43 1.91
N TYR A 88 -55.33 -35.19 1.94
CA TYR A 88 -55.01 -34.13 0.98
C TYR A 88 -54.20 -32.98 1.60
N PHE A 89 -53.54 -33.23 2.74
CA PHE A 89 -52.75 -32.24 3.47
C PHE A 89 -51.75 -31.52 2.53
N PRO A 90 -51.67 -30.18 2.53
CA PRO A 90 -52.22 -29.24 3.53
C PRO A 90 -53.68 -28.79 3.31
N ASN A 91 -54.38 -29.27 2.29
CA ASN A 91 -55.76 -28.85 2.02
C ASN A 91 -56.76 -29.44 3.03
N PRO A 92 -57.92 -28.79 3.26
CA PRO A 92 -59.03 -29.37 4.03
C PRO A 92 -59.49 -30.73 3.46
N PRO A 93 -60.06 -31.62 4.28
CA PRO A 93 -60.40 -32.98 3.87
C PRO A 93 -61.65 -33.04 2.99
N ILE A 94 -61.44 -32.89 1.69
CA ILE A 94 -62.48 -32.87 0.65
C ILE A 94 -63.43 -34.09 0.77
N ASN A 95 -62.91 -35.28 1.08
CA ASN A 95 -63.73 -36.49 1.27
C ASN A 95 -64.75 -36.32 2.42
N ILE A 96 -64.32 -35.80 3.57
CA ILE A 96 -65.18 -35.56 4.74
C ILE A 96 -66.19 -34.44 4.48
N LEU A 97 -65.75 -33.37 3.81
CA LEU A 97 -66.61 -32.25 3.44
C LEU A 97 -67.68 -32.67 2.43
N SER A 98 -67.33 -33.51 1.45
CA SER A 98 -68.28 -34.10 0.51
C SER A 98 -69.29 -35.04 1.20
N MET A 99 -68.87 -35.84 2.19
CA MET A 99 -69.82 -36.63 3.00
C MET A 99 -70.86 -35.75 3.71
N ILE A 100 -70.43 -34.64 4.33
CA ILE A 100 -71.33 -33.67 4.98
C ILE A 100 -72.28 -33.04 3.95
N GLU A 101 -71.76 -32.65 2.79
CA GLU A 101 -72.54 -32.04 1.71
C GLU A 101 -73.59 -33.00 1.13
N ASN A 102 -73.26 -34.29 0.96
CA ASN A 102 -74.19 -35.32 0.50
C ASN A 102 -75.33 -35.57 1.51
N VAL A 103 -75.02 -35.60 2.81
CA VAL A 103 -76.05 -35.72 3.87
C VAL A 103 -76.93 -34.47 3.91
N LEU A 104 -76.35 -33.27 3.80
CA LEU A 104 -77.11 -32.01 3.72
C LEU A 104 -78.02 -31.99 2.48
N ALA A 105 -77.53 -32.43 1.32
CA ALA A 105 -78.30 -32.53 0.07
C ALA A 105 -79.54 -33.43 0.20
N PHE A 106 -79.46 -34.47 1.04
CA PHE A 106 -80.56 -35.39 1.29
C PHE A 106 -81.62 -34.81 2.25
N HIS A 107 -81.20 -34.12 3.32
CA HIS A 107 -82.12 -33.62 4.36
C HIS A 107 -82.63 -32.20 4.16
N ASP A 108 -81.83 -31.28 3.60
CA ASP A 108 -82.26 -29.91 3.27
C ASP A 108 -81.61 -29.44 1.95
N ARG A 109 -82.22 -29.88 0.85
CA ARG A 109 -81.83 -29.50 -0.51
C ARG A 109 -81.99 -28.00 -0.79
N GLU A 110 -82.93 -27.31 -0.12
CA GLU A 110 -83.16 -25.88 -0.34
C GLU A 110 -82.01 -25.05 0.23
N LEU A 111 -81.56 -25.37 1.45
CA LEU A 111 -80.38 -24.74 2.06
C LEU A 111 -79.12 -24.99 1.24
N LEU A 112 -78.90 -26.20 0.72
CA LEU A 112 -77.76 -26.47 -0.15
C LEU A 112 -77.85 -25.73 -1.50
N GLN A 113 -79.04 -25.61 -2.09
CA GLN A 113 -79.24 -24.81 -3.30
C GLN A 113 -78.97 -23.32 -3.06
N HIS A 114 -79.32 -22.79 -1.89
CA HIS A 114 -78.98 -21.43 -1.49
C HIS A 114 -77.45 -21.23 -1.39
N TYR A 115 -76.71 -22.19 -0.82
CA TYR A 115 -75.25 -22.14 -0.80
C TYR A 115 -74.63 -22.16 -2.20
N ILE A 116 -75.09 -23.05 -3.08
CA ILE A 116 -74.62 -23.12 -4.47
C ILE A 116 -74.91 -21.82 -5.22
N ALA A 117 -76.06 -21.18 -4.98
CA ALA A 117 -76.43 -19.90 -5.60
C ALA A 117 -75.57 -18.71 -5.15
N HIS A 118 -74.86 -18.81 -4.03
CA HIS A 118 -74.00 -17.77 -3.45
C HIS A 118 -72.50 -18.17 -3.41
N ASP A 119 -72.09 -19.16 -4.22
CA ASP A 119 -70.71 -19.70 -4.29
C ASP A 119 -70.14 -20.15 -2.92
N ILE A 120 -71.01 -20.62 -2.02
CA ILE A 120 -70.63 -21.13 -0.69
C ILE A 120 -70.36 -22.64 -0.78
N THR A 121 -69.13 -23.03 -0.45
CA THR A 121 -68.69 -24.43 -0.45
C THR A 121 -68.72 -25.04 0.95
N SER A 122 -68.68 -26.37 1.05
CA SER A 122 -68.51 -27.09 2.32
C SER A 122 -67.23 -26.71 3.10
N GLN A 123 -66.19 -26.17 2.44
CA GLN A 123 -65.03 -25.58 3.12
C GLN A 123 -65.38 -24.33 3.95
N LEU A 124 -66.51 -23.67 3.69
CA LEU A 124 -66.93 -22.45 4.38
C LEU A 124 -67.93 -22.76 5.51
N TYR A 125 -68.94 -23.60 5.26
CA TYR A 125 -69.99 -23.89 6.26
C TYR A 125 -69.70 -25.09 7.18
N ALA A 126 -68.81 -26.01 6.77
CA ALA A 126 -68.51 -27.23 7.54
C ALA A 126 -67.10 -27.25 8.14
N TRP A 127 -66.08 -26.77 7.42
CA TRP A 127 -64.70 -26.86 7.91
C TRP A 127 -64.39 -26.01 9.15
N PRO A 128 -64.84 -24.74 9.31
CA PRO A 128 -64.60 -23.95 10.53
C PRO A 128 -65.15 -24.62 11.80
N LEU A 129 -66.29 -25.29 11.68
CA LEU A 129 -66.92 -26.06 12.74
C LEU A 129 -66.11 -27.31 13.12
N LEU A 130 -65.48 -27.96 12.13
CA LEU A 130 -64.62 -29.13 12.37
C LEU A 130 -63.23 -28.76 12.89
N GLU A 131 -62.55 -27.79 12.30
CA GLU A 131 -61.15 -27.46 12.63
C GLU A 131 -61.00 -26.89 14.06
N THR A 132 -62.01 -26.16 14.53
CA THR A 132 -62.14 -25.65 15.90
C THR A 132 -62.86 -26.62 16.83
N ILE A 133 -63.42 -27.70 16.28
CA ILE A 133 -64.31 -28.65 16.95
C ILE A 133 -65.42 -27.91 17.73
N PHE A 134 -66.17 -27.07 17.03
CA PHE A 134 -67.26 -26.23 17.55
C PHE A 134 -66.88 -25.28 18.71
N SER A 135 -65.60 -25.13 19.05
CA SER A 135 -65.18 -24.39 20.26
C SER A 135 -65.21 -22.86 20.11
N GLU A 136 -65.28 -22.35 18.88
CA GLU A 136 -65.55 -20.93 18.59
C GLU A 136 -67.05 -20.62 18.74
N VAL A 137 -67.91 -21.42 18.10
CA VAL A 137 -69.36 -21.18 18.03
C VAL A 137 -70.14 -21.56 19.29
N LEU A 138 -69.61 -22.45 20.15
CA LEU A 138 -70.27 -22.88 21.40
C LEU A 138 -69.68 -22.21 22.66
N THR A 139 -70.50 -22.14 23.72
CA THR A 139 -70.00 -21.91 25.08
C THR A 139 -69.40 -23.20 25.68
N ARG A 140 -68.72 -23.08 26.83
CA ARG A 140 -68.10 -24.22 27.51
C ARG A 140 -69.12 -25.31 27.87
N GLU A 141 -70.30 -24.92 28.34
CA GLU A 141 -71.30 -25.87 28.84
C GLU A 141 -72.00 -26.61 27.69
N GLU A 142 -72.30 -25.91 26.60
CA GLU A 142 -72.85 -26.51 25.38
C GLU A 142 -71.84 -27.44 24.72
N TRP A 143 -70.58 -27.02 24.63
CA TRP A 143 -69.50 -27.85 24.09
C TRP A 143 -69.31 -29.14 24.88
N LEU A 144 -69.38 -29.10 26.22
CA LEU A 144 -69.32 -30.31 27.05
C LEU A 144 -70.52 -31.24 26.80
N LYS A 145 -71.75 -30.71 26.78
CA LYS A 145 -72.96 -31.50 26.44
C LYS A 145 -72.86 -32.16 25.07
N LEU A 146 -72.32 -31.44 24.08
CA LEU A 146 -72.07 -32.01 22.76
C LEU A 146 -71.03 -33.13 22.83
N PHE A 147 -69.90 -32.90 23.51
CA PHE A 147 -68.81 -33.87 23.56
C PHE A 147 -69.12 -35.15 24.34
N ASP A 148 -69.97 -35.07 25.36
CA ASP A 148 -70.53 -36.26 26.02
C ASP A 148 -71.29 -37.15 25.00
N ASN A 149 -72.00 -36.55 24.04
CA ASN A 149 -72.70 -37.28 22.98
C ASN A 149 -71.75 -37.74 21.86
N VAL A 150 -70.81 -36.90 21.43
CA VAL A 150 -69.82 -37.24 20.38
C VAL A 150 -68.95 -38.43 20.79
N PHE A 151 -68.53 -38.50 22.06
CA PHE A 151 -67.73 -39.62 22.58
C PHE A 151 -68.55 -40.87 22.92
N SER A 152 -69.86 -40.75 23.13
CA SER A 152 -70.74 -41.90 23.40
C SER A 152 -71.22 -42.61 22.13
N ASN A 153 -71.06 -41.99 20.95
CA ASN A 153 -71.59 -42.48 19.67
C ASN A 153 -70.48 -42.81 18.66
N HIS A 154 -70.87 -43.37 17.52
CA HIS A 154 -69.97 -43.64 16.38
C HIS A 154 -69.31 -42.34 15.85
N PRO A 155 -68.05 -42.36 15.35
CA PRO A 155 -67.37 -41.15 14.87
C PRO A 155 -68.13 -40.29 13.85
N SER A 156 -69.00 -40.90 13.05
CA SER A 156 -69.92 -40.20 12.13
C SER A 156 -70.85 -39.19 12.81
N PHE A 157 -71.12 -39.33 14.11
CA PHE A 157 -71.95 -38.40 14.88
C PHE A 157 -71.42 -36.97 14.85
N LEU A 158 -70.09 -36.78 14.82
CA LEU A 158 -69.48 -35.45 14.69
C LEU A 158 -69.80 -34.81 13.33
N LEU A 159 -69.80 -35.60 12.25
CA LEU A 159 -70.15 -35.10 10.91
C LEU A 159 -71.65 -34.80 10.82
N MET A 160 -72.50 -35.65 11.38
CA MET A 160 -73.95 -35.39 11.48
C MET A 160 -74.26 -34.15 12.34
N THR A 161 -73.42 -33.83 13.34
CA THR A 161 -73.53 -32.59 14.13
C THR A 161 -73.36 -31.35 13.25
N VAL A 162 -72.44 -31.37 12.29
CA VAL A 162 -72.26 -30.27 11.33
C VAL A 162 -73.53 -30.06 10.52
N VAL A 163 -74.12 -31.15 10.00
CA VAL A 163 -75.37 -31.06 9.21
C VAL A 163 -76.54 -30.56 10.08
N ALA A 164 -76.72 -31.12 11.28
CA ALA A 164 -77.77 -30.69 12.20
C ALA A 164 -77.62 -29.21 12.61
N TYR A 165 -76.39 -28.73 12.83
CA TYR A 165 -76.13 -27.33 13.16
C TYR A 165 -76.58 -26.40 12.02
N ASN A 166 -76.32 -26.78 10.78
CA ASN A 166 -76.76 -26.04 9.59
C ASN A 166 -78.30 -26.07 9.44
N ILE A 167 -78.93 -27.24 9.56
CA ILE A 167 -80.40 -27.39 9.47
C ILE A 167 -81.13 -26.63 10.58
N CYS A 168 -80.67 -26.72 11.84
CA CYS A 168 -81.26 -25.94 12.94
C CYS A 168 -81.03 -24.42 12.77
N SER A 169 -80.00 -24.02 12.00
CA SER A 169 -79.68 -22.63 11.66
C SER A 169 -80.26 -22.16 10.32
N ARG A 170 -81.14 -22.96 9.69
CA ARG A 170 -81.69 -22.69 8.34
C ARG A 170 -82.27 -21.29 8.17
N ALA A 171 -83.01 -20.79 9.17
CA ALA A 171 -83.69 -19.50 9.08
C ALA A 171 -82.73 -18.29 8.93
N PRO A 172 -81.69 -18.10 9.77
CA PRO A 172 -80.70 -17.05 9.51
C PRO A 172 -79.88 -17.32 8.23
N LEU A 173 -79.51 -18.58 7.95
CA LEU A 173 -78.65 -18.91 6.80
C LEU A 173 -79.31 -18.61 5.44
N LEU A 174 -80.63 -18.81 5.30
CA LEU A 174 -81.37 -18.44 4.09
C LEU A 174 -81.55 -16.91 3.92
N ASN A 175 -81.35 -16.13 4.99
CA ASN A 175 -81.39 -14.66 4.93
C ASN A 175 -80.00 -14.05 4.61
N CYS A 176 -78.91 -14.81 4.76
CA CYS A 176 -77.57 -14.39 4.35
C CYS A 176 -77.49 -14.33 2.82
N SER A 177 -76.81 -13.31 2.29
CA SER A 177 -76.69 -13.07 0.84
C SER A 177 -75.29 -12.66 0.39
N LEU A 178 -74.46 -12.12 1.30
CA LEU A 178 -73.04 -11.90 1.04
C LEU A 178 -72.22 -13.06 1.60
N LYS A 179 -71.13 -13.42 0.90
CA LYS A 179 -70.21 -14.47 1.35
C LYS A 179 -69.68 -14.21 2.76
N ASP A 180 -69.31 -12.96 3.04
CA ASP A 180 -68.81 -12.49 4.32
C ASP A 180 -69.82 -12.72 5.47
N ASP A 181 -71.13 -12.70 5.19
CA ASP A 181 -72.17 -12.99 6.20
C ASP A 181 -72.08 -14.45 6.67
N PHE A 182 -71.84 -15.39 5.73
CA PHE A 182 -71.67 -16.80 6.04
C PHE A 182 -70.35 -17.05 6.79
N GLU A 183 -69.24 -16.45 6.34
CA GLU A 183 -67.95 -16.55 7.04
C GLU A 183 -68.06 -16.02 8.47
N TYR A 184 -68.74 -14.88 8.66
CA TYR A 184 -69.06 -14.35 9.98
C TYR A 184 -69.89 -15.33 10.81
N PHE A 185 -70.97 -15.89 10.24
CA PHE A 185 -71.88 -16.82 10.94
C PHE A 185 -71.17 -18.05 11.52
N PHE A 186 -70.24 -18.67 10.77
CA PHE A 186 -69.59 -19.92 11.20
C PHE A 186 -68.38 -19.72 12.15
N HIS A 187 -67.88 -18.49 12.30
CA HIS A 187 -66.85 -18.15 13.29
C HIS A 187 -67.40 -17.47 14.56
N HIS A 188 -68.70 -17.17 14.62
CA HIS A 188 -69.33 -16.46 15.73
C HIS A 188 -70.40 -17.28 16.44
N ARG A 189 -70.74 -16.86 17.66
CA ARG A 189 -71.74 -17.54 18.48
C ARG A 189 -73.15 -17.15 18.05
N ASN A 190 -73.92 -18.15 17.68
CA ASN A 190 -75.31 -18.02 17.29
C ASN A 190 -76.24 -18.42 18.44
N ASN A 191 -77.43 -17.80 18.52
CA ASN A 191 -78.41 -18.12 19.56
C ASN A 191 -79.17 -19.41 19.22
N LEU A 192 -78.56 -20.56 19.53
CA LEU A 192 -79.04 -21.88 19.15
C LEU A 192 -78.96 -22.84 20.36
N ASP A 193 -80.07 -23.47 20.72
CA ASP A 193 -80.07 -24.49 21.77
C ASP A 193 -79.41 -25.79 21.28
N ILE A 194 -78.22 -26.08 21.79
CA ILE A 194 -77.48 -27.31 21.52
C ILE A 194 -78.30 -28.58 21.79
N SER A 195 -79.28 -28.53 22.70
CA SER A 195 -80.16 -29.65 23.04
C SER A 195 -81.10 -30.00 21.88
N VAL A 196 -81.53 -28.98 21.13
CA VAL A 196 -82.31 -29.15 19.89
C VAL A 196 -81.41 -29.72 18.79
N VAL A 197 -80.19 -29.21 18.65
CA VAL A 197 -79.21 -29.73 17.68
C VAL A 197 -78.89 -31.20 17.96
N ILE A 198 -78.58 -31.58 19.20
CA ILE A 198 -78.28 -32.98 19.57
C ILE A 198 -79.47 -33.90 19.26
N ARG A 199 -80.71 -33.48 19.57
CA ARG A 199 -81.92 -34.24 19.20
C ARG A 199 -82.05 -34.40 17.68
N GLU A 200 -81.72 -33.35 16.92
CA GLU A 200 -81.70 -33.40 15.46
C GLU A 200 -80.58 -34.31 14.94
N VAL A 201 -79.39 -34.35 15.56
CA VAL A 201 -78.34 -35.31 15.19
C VAL A 201 -78.81 -36.75 15.33
N TYR A 202 -79.47 -37.11 16.44
CA TYR A 202 -80.05 -38.45 16.57
C TYR A 202 -81.12 -38.71 15.50
N ARG A 203 -81.98 -37.74 15.19
CA ARG A 203 -82.94 -37.85 14.06
C ARG A 203 -82.22 -38.10 12.73
N LEU A 204 -81.13 -37.38 12.43
CA LEU A 204 -80.35 -37.55 11.20
C LEU A 204 -79.67 -38.93 11.15
N MET A 205 -79.09 -39.40 12.25
CA MET A 205 -78.49 -40.73 12.35
C MET A 205 -79.50 -41.84 12.02
N ASP A 206 -80.73 -41.74 12.54
CA ASP A 206 -81.79 -42.74 12.32
C ASP A 206 -82.46 -42.64 10.93
N THR A 207 -82.48 -41.45 10.32
CA THR A 207 -83.20 -41.19 9.06
C THR A 207 -82.33 -41.12 7.80
N THR A 208 -80.99 -41.15 7.92
CA THR A 208 -80.09 -41.15 6.76
C THR A 208 -79.91 -42.56 6.20
N PRO A 209 -80.17 -42.82 4.90
CA PRO A 209 -79.91 -44.13 4.28
C PRO A 209 -78.43 -44.52 4.31
N THR A 210 -78.14 -45.81 4.44
CA THR A 210 -76.77 -46.36 4.55
C THR A 210 -75.84 -45.99 3.39
N GLU A 211 -76.40 -45.70 2.21
CA GLU A 211 -75.64 -45.25 1.02
C GLU A 211 -75.06 -43.84 1.17
N VAL A 212 -75.75 -42.96 1.91
CA VAL A 212 -75.35 -41.56 2.15
C VAL A 212 -74.73 -41.38 3.55
N HIS A 213 -75.04 -42.30 4.48
CA HIS A 213 -74.59 -42.20 5.87
C HIS A 213 -73.06 -42.37 5.97
N PRO A 214 -72.32 -41.47 6.66
CA PRO A 214 -70.87 -41.58 6.84
C PRO A 214 -70.37 -42.76 7.70
N ASN A 215 -71.23 -43.73 8.05
CA ASN A 215 -70.86 -44.89 8.87
C ASN A 215 -70.21 -46.01 8.03
N SER A 216 -70.47 -46.04 6.73
CA SER A 216 -69.92 -47.01 5.79
C SER A 216 -68.47 -46.68 5.39
N MET A 217 -68.07 -45.41 5.48
CA MET A 217 -66.76 -44.90 5.09
C MET A 217 -65.80 -44.67 6.27
N LEU A 218 -66.32 -44.55 7.50
CA LEU A 218 -65.52 -44.35 8.72
C LEU A 218 -65.41 -45.65 9.52
N HIS A 219 -64.23 -45.92 10.10
CA HIS A 219 -64.07 -47.05 11.01
C HIS A 219 -64.65 -46.78 12.40
N VAL A 220 -65.09 -47.86 13.05
CA VAL A 220 -65.54 -47.88 14.45
C VAL A 220 -64.38 -47.53 15.40
N PHE A 221 -64.71 -46.98 16.57
CA PHE A 221 -63.76 -46.58 17.60
C PHE A 221 -62.68 -47.64 17.92
N ALA A 222 -61.42 -47.22 17.82
CA ALA A 222 -60.22 -47.95 18.19
C ALA A 222 -59.50 -47.25 19.36
N ALA A 223 -59.26 -47.99 20.44
CA ALA A 223 -58.51 -47.50 21.59
C ALA A 223 -57.00 -47.40 21.29
N LEU A 224 -56.30 -46.47 21.96
CA LEU A 224 -54.84 -46.37 21.92
C LEU A 224 -54.17 -47.66 22.42
N THR A 225 -53.11 -48.08 21.73
CA THR A 225 -52.29 -49.23 22.12
C THR A 225 -51.52 -48.96 23.41
N LYS A 226 -51.45 -49.96 24.29
CA LYS A 226 -50.78 -49.83 25.60
C LYS A 226 -49.26 -49.87 25.44
N GLY A 227 -48.55 -48.94 26.08
CA GLY A 227 -47.08 -48.85 26.12
C GLY A 227 -46.44 -48.08 24.95
N GLN A 228 -46.83 -48.39 23.72
CA GLN A 228 -46.42 -47.67 22.51
C GLN A 228 -47.65 -47.12 21.79
N TYR A 229 -47.60 -45.87 21.33
CA TYR A 229 -48.66 -45.27 20.54
C TYR A 229 -48.62 -45.78 19.09
N PRO A 230 -49.76 -45.92 18.40
CA PRO A 230 -49.80 -46.48 17.05
C PRO A 230 -49.11 -45.53 16.07
N VAL A 231 -48.51 -46.08 15.00
CA VAL A 231 -47.81 -45.26 14.00
C VAL A 231 -48.84 -44.54 13.12
N PHE A 232 -48.93 -43.22 13.27
CA PHE A 232 -49.82 -42.39 12.45
C PHE A 232 -49.24 -42.23 11.03
N ASN A 233 -49.94 -42.79 10.03
CA ASN A 233 -49.48 -42.88 8.64
C ASN A 233 -50.53 -42.41 7.61
N GLN A 234 -51.69 -41.89 8.05
CA GLN A 234 -52.84 -41.56 7.20
C GLN A 234 -52.69 -40.20 6.49
N TYR A 235 -51.54 -39.96 5.84
CA TYR A 235 -51.24 -38.71 5.14
C TYR A 235 -50.17 -38.90 4.03
N PRO A 236 -50.07 -37.97 3.06
CA PRO A 236 -49.03 -37.98 2.02
C PRO A 236 -47.61 -37.78 2.58
N LYS A 237 -46.99 -38.87 3.06
CA LYS A 237 -45.64 -38.84 3.66
C LYS A 237 -44.63 -38.06 2.85
N PHE A 238 -44.50 -38.35 1.56
CA PHE A 238 -43.56 -37.67 0.66
C PHE A 238 -43.66 -36.13 0.70
N ILE A 239 -44.88 -35.59 0.78
CA ILE A 239 -45.10 -34.13 0.81
C ILE A 239 -44.66 -33.56 2.18
N VAL A 240 -45.05 -34.21 3.27
CA VAL A 240 -44.73 -33.78 4.64
C VAL A 240 -43.23 -33.94 4.95
N ASP A 241 -42.63 -35.04 4.53
CA ASP A 241 -41.20 -35.32 4.69
C ASP A 241 -40.36 -34.30 3.90
N TYR A 242 -40.77 -33.96 2.67
CA TYR A 242 -40.14 -32.89 1.88
C TYR A 242 -40.29 -31.51 2.53
N GLN A 243 -41.49 -31.16 3.02
CA GLN A 243 -41.71 -29.89 3.75
C GLN A 243 -40.88 -29.80 5.03
N THR A 244 -40.69 -30.92 5.74
CA THR A 244 -39.85 -31.01 6.92
C THR A 244 -38.39 -30.78 6.55
N GLN A 245 -37.87 -31.52 5.56
CA GLN A 245 -36.48 -31.40 5.10
C GLN A 245 -36.14 -30.00 4.57
N GLU A 246 -37.02 -29.39 3.77
CA GLU A 246 -36.77 -28.05 3.24
C GLU A 246 -36.78 -26.99 4.35
N ARG A 247 -37.59 -27.15 5.41
CA ARG A 247 -37.53 -26.28 6.59
C ARG A 247 -36.27 -26.48 7.42
N GLU A 248 -35.81 -27.72 7.58
CA GLU A 248 -34.54 -27.98 8.25
C GLU A 248 -33.36 -27.40 7.47
N ARG A 249 -33.40 -27.50 6.13
CA ARG A 249 -32.44 -26.84 5.24
C ARG A 249 -32.49 -25.32 5.40
N ILE A 250 -33.65 -24.67 5.24
CA ILE A 250 -33.79 -23.21 5.42
C ILE A 250 -33.27 -22.75 6.79
N ARG A 251 -33.53 -23.53 7.86
CA ARG A 251 -33.02 -23.22 9.21
C ARG A 251 -31.50 -23.37 9.30
N ASN A 252 -30.92 -24.39 8.65
CA ASN A 252 -29.47 -24.57 8.63
C ASN A 252 -28.81 -23.44 7.81
N ASP A 253 -29.38 -23.07 6.66
CA ASP A 253 -28.97 -21.93 5.84
C ASP A 253 -29.07 -20.60 6.65
N GLU A 254 -30.13 -20.41 7.47
CA GLU A 254 -30.27 -19.26 8.39
C GLU A 254 -29.20 -19.26 9.50
N LEU A 255 -28.89 -20.42 10.08
CA LEU A 255 -27.83 -20.56 11.09
C LEU A 255 -26.44 -20.30 10.52
N ASP A 256 -26.17 -20.75 9.29
CA ASP A 256 -24.90 -20.50 8.61
C ASP A 256 -24.78 -19.04 8.17
N TYR A 257 -25.85 -18.41 7.69
CA TYR A 257 -25.91 -16.96 7.47
C TYR A 257 -25.61 -16.16 8.74
N LEU A 258 -26.15 -16.55 9.89
CA LEU A 258 -25.86 -15.90 11.18
C LEU A 258 -24.40 -16.08 11.62
N ARG A 259 -23.78 -17.25 11.33
CA ARG A 259 -22.36 -17.50 11.59
C ARG A 259 -21.46 -16.65 10.69
N GLU A 260 -21.73 -16.62 9.38
CA GLU A 260 -20.99 -15.79 8.42
C GLU A 260 -21.09 -14.32 8.79
N ARG A 261 -22.28 -13.84 9.16
CA ARG A 261 -22.47 -12.47 9.64
C ARG A 261 -21.63 -12.17 10.89
N GLN A 262 -21.60 -13.07 11.88
CA GLN A 262 -20.75 -12.88 13.06
C GLN A 262 -19.26 -12.81 12.66
N MET A 263 -18.79 -13.69 11.78
CA MET A 263 -17.40 -13.65 11.28
C MET A 263 -17.09 -12.32 10.57
N VAL A 264 -18.03 -11.75 9.82
CA VAL A 264 -17.87 -10.43 9.17
C VAL A 264 -17.84 -9.30 10.20
N GLU A 265 -18.69 -9.34 11.23
CA GLU A 265 -18.67 -8.36 12.33
C GLU A 265 -17.34 -8.46 13.13
N ASP A 266 -16.84 -9.67 13.39
CA ASP A 266 -15.55 -9.90 14.06
C ASP A 266 -14.36 -9.43 13.20
N MET A 267 -14.34 -9.74 11.89
CA MET A 267 -13.31 -9.24 10.96
C MET A 267 -13.32 -7.72 10.83
N GLN A 268 -14.51 -7.09 10.85
CA GLN A 268 -14.61 -5.63 10.82
C GLN A 268 -14.06 -5.00 12.10
N ALA A 269 -14.31 -5.60 13.27
CA ALA A 269 -13.75 -5.17 14.54
C ALA A 269 -12.22 -5.27 14.57
N GLU A 270 -11.64 -6.36 14.04
CA GLU A 270 -10.19 -6.54 13.90
C GLU A 270 -9.57 -5.46 12.98
N VAL A 271 -10.21 -5.17 11.84
CA VAL A 271 -9.77 -4.10 10.92
C VAL A 271 -9.83 -2.72 11.57
N ASP A 272 -10.88 -2.42 12.35
CA ASP A 272 -11.01 -1.13 13.03
C ASP A 272 -10.06 -1.01 14.23
N GLN A 273 -9.71 -2.11 14.91
CA GLN A 273 -8.62 -2.14 15.88
C GLN A 273 -7.27 -1.84 15.22
N GLN A 274 -6.93 -2.52 14.12
CA GLN A 274 -5.68 -2.30 13.39
C GLN A 274 -5.57 -0.84 12.91
N ARG A 275 -6.66 -0.24 12.41
CA ARG A 275 -6.70 1.19 12.06
C ARG A 275 -6.43 2.10 13.26
N ALA A 276 -7.01 1.81 14.43
CA ALA A 276 -6.77 2.60 15.64
C ALA A 276 -5.31 2.47 16.13
N GLU A 277 -4.71 1.29 16.01
CA GLU A 277 -3.29 1.06 16.32
C GLU A 277 -2.36 1.82 15.34
N ASP A 278 -2.65 1.77 14.04
CA ASP A 278 -1.93 2.53 13.00
C ASP A 278 -2.06 4.05 13.24
N GLU A 279 -3.26 4.57 13.49
CA GLU A 279 -3.48 5.99 13.81
C GLU A 279 -2.70 6.43 15.05
N ALA A 280 -2.71 5.63 16.12
CA ALA A 280 -1.92 5.89 17.32
C ALA A 280 -0.41 5.86 17.05
N TRP A 281 0.06 4.95 16.18
CA TRP A 281 1.45 4.88 15.75
C TRP A 281 1.86 6.13 14.94
N TYR A 282 1.02 6.57 13.99
CA TYR A 282 1.24 7.79 13.22
C TYR A 282 1.28 9.04 14.12
N GLN A 283 0.36 9.16 15.08
CA GLN A 283 0.37 10.25 16.06
C GLN A 283 1.67 10.25 16.88
N LYS A 284 2.14 9.07 17.31
CA LYS A 284 3.40 8.93 18.05
C LYS A 284 4.62 9.30 17.20
N GLN A 285 4.67 8.89 15.94
CA GLN A 285 5.74 9.29 15.01
C GLN A 285 5.75 10.80 14.76
N GLU A 286 4.59 11.42 14.58
CA GLU A 286 4.47 12.85 14.36
C GLU A 286 4.94 13.66 15.59
N LEU A 287 4.66 13.18 16.81
CA LEU A 287 5.19 13.77 18.04
C LEU A 287 6.72 13.63 18.14
N LEU A 288 7.28 12.47 17.79
CA LEU A 288 8.73 12.26 17.75
C LEU A 288 9.42 13.16 16.71
N ARG A 289 8.82 13.31 15.52
CA ARG A 289 9.31 14.19 14.46
C ARG A 289 9.35 15.65 14.93
N LYS A 290 8.27 16.15 15.54
CA LYS A 290 8.22 17.50 16.13
C LYS A 290 9.24 17.71 17.25
N ALA A 291 9.48 16.70 18.07
CA ALA A 291 10.52 16.76 19.12
C ALA A 291 11.94 16.83 18.54
N GLU A 292 12.21 16.14 17.44
CA GLU A 292 13.50 16.21 16.72
C GLU A 292 13.65 17.52 15.93
N GLU A 293 12.59 18.02 15.29
CA GLU A 293 12.57 19.33 14.61
C GLU A 293 12.88 20.46 15.61
N THR A 294 12.15 20.53 16.74
CA THR A 294 12.40 21.53 17.80
C THR A 294 13.79 21.38 18.44
N ARG A 295 14.31 20.16 18.59
CA ARG A 295 15.71 19.94 19.04
C ARG A 295 16.71 20.53 18.04
N ARG A 296 16.52 20.34 16.74
CA ARG A 296 17.40 20.88 15.69
C ARG A 296 17.35 22.40 15.65
N GLU A 297 16.17 23.00 15.79
CA GLU A 297 16.02 24.46 15.89
C GLU A 297 16.79 25.02 17.09
N LEU A 298 16.68 24.39 18.27
CA LEU A 298 17.43 24.79 19.47
C LEU A 298 18.94 24.68 19.25
N LEU A 299 19.43 23.57 18.67
CA LEU A 299 20.85 23.39 18.36
C LEU A 299 21.36 24.44 17.37
N LEU A 300 20.61 24.76 16.32
CA LEU A 300 20.97 25.83 15.37
C LEU A 300 21.04 27.20 16.04
N GLN A 301 20.11 27.52 16.95
CA GLN A 301 20.16 28.76 17.73
C GLN A 301 21.36 28.79 18.69
N GLU A 302 21.79 27.67 19.25
CA GLU A 302 22.99 27.56 20.08
C GLU A 302 24.27 27.71 19.24
N GLU A 303 24.36 27.04 18.08
CA GLU A 303 25.46 27.20 17.14
C GLU A 303 25.60 28.65 16.66
N GLU A 304 24.49 29.33 16.34
CA GLU A 304 24.52 30.72 15.93
C GLU A 304 25.03 31.64 17.06
N LYS A 305 24.57 31.44 18.31
CA LYS A 305 25.10 32.15 19.49
C LYS A 305 26.60 31.89 19.65
N MET A 306 27.07 30.66 19.46
CA MET A 306 28.49 30.31 19.55
C MET A 306 29.32 30.95 18.42
N ILE A 307 28.78 31.04 17.20
CA ILE A 307 29.40 31.76 16.07
C ILE A 307 29.51 33.25 16.39
N GLN A 308 28.43 33.88 16.88
CA GLN A 308 28.42 35.28 17.28
C GLN A 308 29.44 35.55 18.41
N GLN A 309 29.54 34.68 19.42
CA GLN A 309 30.56 34.78 20.48
C GLN A 309 31.98 34.65 19.93
N ARG A 310 32.23 33.68 19.03
CA ARG A 310 33.54 33.51 18.36
C ARG A 310 33.91 34.73 17.51
N GLN A 311 32.96 35.35 16.81
CA GLN A 311 33.17 36.57 16.03
C GLN A 311 33.54 37.75 16.93
N ARG A 312 32.82 37.96 18.06
CA ARG A 312 33.14 39.00 19.06
C ARG A 312 34.52 38.77 19.69
N LEU A 313 34.85 37.53 20.05
CA LEU A 313 36.19 37.20 20.57
C LEU A 313 37.28 37.45 19.52
N ALA A 314 37.00 37.17 18.24
CA ALA A 314 37.93 37.44 17.15
C ALA A 314 38.14 38.94 16.89
N SER A 315 37.11 39.80 17.02
CA SER A 315 37.29 41.26 16.91
C SER A 315 38.14 41.79 18.06
N VAL A 316 37.82 41.42 19.31
CA VAL A 316 38.63 41.79 20.49
C VAL A 316 40.08 41.31 20.37
N LYS A 317 40.31 40.08 19.88
CA LYS A 317 41.67 39.56 19.65
C LYS A 317 42.43 40.33 18.56
N ARG A 318 41.74 40.81 17.51
CA ARG A 318 42.35 41.68 16.48
C ARG A 318 42.73 43.04 17.08
N GLU A 319 41.82 43.67 17.83
CA GLU A 319 42.08 44.96 18.49
C GLU A 319 43.25 44.89 19.47
N LEU A 320 43.34 43.81 20.27
CA LEU A 320 44.47 43.60 21.18
C LEU A 320 45.80 43.44 20.43
N LYS A 321 45.82 42.67 19.33
CA LYS A 321 47.01 42.54 18.47
C LYS A 321 47.44 43.87 17.84
N VAL A 322 46.49 44.71 17.42
CA VAL A 322 46.78 46.05 16.89
C VAL A 322 47.39 46.94 17.98
N LYS A 323 46.83 46.93 19.20
CA LYS A 323 47.39 47.65 20.36
C LYS A 323 48.80 47.16 20.72
N GLU A 324 49.04 45.84 20.72
CA GLU A 324 50.35 45.25 20.94
C GLU A 324 51.36 45.70 19.87
N MET A 325 50.99 45.65 18.59
CA MET A 325 51.82 46.11 17.48
C MET A 325 52.18 47.60 17.61
N HIS A 326 51.23 48.45 18.01
CA HIS A 326 51.50 49.87 18.28
C HIS A 326 52.48 50.09 19.45
N LEU A 327 52.40 49.29 20.52
CA LEU A 327 53.34 49.36 21.65
C LEU A 327 54.75 48.88 21.24
N GLN A 328 54.84 47.82 20.43
CA GLN A 328 56.11 47.35 19.87
C GLN A 328 56.73 48.38 18.91
N ASP A 329 55.93 48.99 18.02
CA ASP A 329 56.38 50.04 17.11
C ASP A 329 56.82 51.31 17.86
N ALA A 330 56.06 51.74 18.87
CA ALA A 330 56.45 52.85 19.73
C ALA A 330 57.78 52.58 20.46
N THR A 331 58.01 51.35 20.92
CA THR A 331 59.28 50.93 21.54
C THR A 331 60.43 50.94 20.53
N ARG A 332 60.22 50.42 19.31
CA ARG A 332 61.21 50.45 18.22
C ARG A 332 61.57 51.88 17.82
N ARG A 333 60.59 52.77 17.67
CA ARG A 333 60.82 54.20 17.37
C ARG A 333 61.64 54.89 18.46
N ARG A 334 61.37 54.62 19.75
CA ARG A 334 62.17 55.14 20.87
C ARG A 334 63.62 54.65 20.82
N PHE A 335 63.84 53.36 20.54
CA PHE A 335 65.18 52.79 20.40
C PHE A 335 65.95 53.41 19.22
N LEU A 336 65.31 53.49 18.04
CA LEU A 336 65.89 54.12 16.86
C LEU A 336 66.26 55.58 17.10
N LYS A 337 65.37 56.36 17.75
CA LYS A 337 65.65 57.75 18.09
C LYS A 337 66.84 57.86 19.04
N MET A 338 66.92 57.04 20.08
CA MET A 338 68.06 57.06 21.01
C MET A 338 69.39 56.67 20.32
N GLN A 339 69.38 55.74 19.36
CA GLN A 339 70.59 55.44 18.59
C GLN A 339 70.96 56.56 17.60
N GLN A 340 69.99 57.23 17.00
CA GLN A 340 70.22 58.43 16.20
C GLN A 340 70.85 59.55 17.04
N ASP A 341 70.31 59.80 18.24
CA ASP A 341 70.83 60.83 19.16
C ASP A 341 72.26 60.52 19.62
N GLN A 342 72.61 59.23 19.82
CA GLN A 342 73.99 58.79 20.06
C GLN A 342 74.92 59.11 18.88
N ARG A 343 74.50 58.79 17.64
CA ARG A 343 75.28 59.10 16.43
C ARG A 343 75.45 60.61 16.23
N GLU A 344 74.42 61.40 16.49
CA GLU A 344 74.50 62.86 16.43
C GLU A 344 75.47 63.43 17.48
N MET A 345 75.54 62.86 18.69
CA MET A 345 76.56 63.23 19.68
C MET A 345 77.99 62.81 19.28
N GLU A 346 78.17 61.63 18.69
CA GLU A 346 79.46 61.18 18.16
C GLU A 346 79.96 62.11 17.03
N LEU A 347 79.07 62.50 16.10
CA LEU A 347 79.40 63.44 15.04
C LEU A 347 79.85 64.80 15.58
N ARG A 348 79.08 65.40 16.52
CA ARG A 348 79.46 66.67 17.16
C ARG A 348 80.84 66.60 17.84
N ARG A 349 81.13 65.50 18.53
CA ARG A 349 82.46 65.30 19.15
C ARG A 349 83.58 65.28 18.10
N LEU A 350 83.35 64.65 16.94
CA LEU A 350 84.31 64.62 15.84
C LEU A 350 84.47 65.99 15.19
N ASP A 351 83.39 66.74 15.00
CA ASP A 351 83.43 68.13 14.52
C ASP A 351 84.24 69.03 15.47
N ASP A 352 84.00 68.96 16.78
CA ASP A 352 84.78 69.67 17.82
C ASP A 352 86.28 69.32 17.78
N GLU A 353 86.64 68.10 17.37
CA GLU A 353 88.02 67.62 17.28
C GLU A 353 88.69 68.05 15.97
N ILE A 354 87.94 68.08 14.86
CA ILE A 354 88.36 68.66 13.59
C ILE A 354 88.62 70.16 13.76
N GLU A 355 87.70 70.91 14.38
CA GLU A 355 87.83 72.35 14.61
C GLU A 355 89.08 72.69 15.44
N ARG A 356 89.33 71.91 16.52
CA ARG A 356 90.58 72.01 17.30
C ARG A 356 91.83 71.72 16.44
N LYS A 357 91.79 70.75 15.53
CA LYS A 357 92.92 70.46 14.62
C LYS A 357 93.13 71.54 13.55
N VAL A 358 92.06 72.19 13.08
CA VAL A 358 92.15 73.36 12.18
C VAL A 358 92.81 74.52 12.92
N HIS A 359 92.32 74.88 14.11
CA HIS A 359 92.87 75.97 14.91
C HIS A 359 94.37 75.78 15.23
N MET A 360 94.82 74.54 15.51
CA MET A 360 96.25 74.25 15.69
C MET A 360 97.07 74.48 14.42
N ARG A 361 96.56 74.08 13.23
CA ARG A 361 97.24 74.33 11.95
C ARG A 361 97.32 75.81 11.61
N ASP A 362 96.27 76.58 11.90
CA ASP A 362 96.27 78.02 11.66
C ASP A 362 97.31 78.74 12.54
N GLN A 363 97.53 78.27 13.76
CA GLN A 363 98.63 78.75 14.61
C GLN A 363 100.02 78.39 14.04
N GLU A 364 100.21 77.17 13.57
CA GLU A 364 101.47 76.75 12.90
C GLU A 364 101.77 77.62 11.66
N ILE A 365 100.76 77.87 10.81
CA ILE A 365 100.85 78.78 9.65
C ILE A 365 101.21 80.21 10.10
N ALA A 366 100.56 80.73 11.15
CA ALA A 366 100.84 82.07 11.67
C ALA A 366 102.26 82.22 12.28
N THR A 367 102.84 81.15 12.85
CA THR A 367 104.23 81.17 13.33
C THR A 367 105.23 81.15 12.17
N THR A 368 105.04 80.26 11.21
CA THR A 368 105.92 80.15 10.03
C THR A 368 105.90 81.41 9.16
N ALA A 369 104.77 82.10 9.05
CA ALA A 369 104.68 83.41 8.38
C ALA A 369 105.57 84.48 9.04
N LYS A 370 105.59 84.57 10.38
CA LYS A 370 106.42 85.54 11.11
C LYS A 370 107.92 85.26 10.97
N ASP A 371 108.32 83.99 10.95
CA ASP A 371 109.71 83.60 10.72
C ASP A 371 110.20 83.98 9.30
N LEU A 372 109.30 83.96 8.30
CA LEU A 372 109.60 84.41 6.95
C LEU A 372 109.75 85.93 6.85
N GLU A 373 108.92 86.72 7.55
CA GLU A 373 109.05 88.18 7.62
C GLU A 373 110.39 88.62 8.26
N MET A 374 110.80 87.96 9.34
CA MET A 374 112.10 88.22 10.00
C MET A 374 113.27 88.02 9.04
N ARG A 375 113.29 86.90 8.30
CA ARG A 375 114.36 86.60 7.32
C ARG A 375 114.40 87.58 6.14
N HIS A 376 113.25 88.12 5.74
CA HIS A 376 113.19 89.15 4.69
C HIS A 376 113.91 90.44 5.13
N LEU A 377 113.68 90.88 6.37
CA LEU A 377 114.31 92.08 6.93
C LEU A 377 115.84 91.93 7.10
N GLU A 378 116.33 90.73 7.45
CA GLU A 378 117.77 90.43 7.51
C GLU A 378 118.44 90.53 6.13
N LEU A 379 117.78 90.07 5.07
CA LEU A 379 118.30 90.12 3.69
C LEU A 379 118.38 91.55 3.15
N GLU A 380 117.39 92.40 3.44
CA GLU A 380 117.43 93.83 3.04
C GLU A 380 118.60 94.59 3.68
N SER A 381 118.93 94.26 4.94
CA SER A 381 120.07 94.83 5.67
C SER A 381 121.40 94.51 4.97
N GLN A 382 121.61 93.25 4.62
CA GLN A 382 122.83 92.80 3.96
C GLN A 382 123.03 93.45 2.58
N LYS A 383 121.94 93.59 1.79
CA LYS A 383 121.99 94.17 0.44
C LYS A 383 122.58 95.60 0.42
N ARG A 384 122.15 96.46 1.35
CA ARG A 384 122.61 97.86 1.45
C ARG A 384 124.09 97.99 1.81
N LEU A 385 124.68 96.95 2.42
CA LEU A 385 126.08 96.95 2.85
C LEU A 385 127.04 96.58 1.71
N TYR A 386 126.61 95.71 0.79
CA TYR A 386 127.40 95.34 -0.40
C TYR A 386 127.51 96.46 -1.44
N GLU A 387 126.42 97.19 -1.70
CA GLU A 387 126.40 98.30 -2.68
C GLU A 387 127.42 99.40 -2.34
N LYS A 388 127.70 99.64 -1.06
CA LYS A 388 128.64 100.66 -0.58
C LYS A 388 130.12 100.28 -0.72
N ASN A 389 130.43 98.99 -0.88
CA ASN A 389 131.80 98.49 -1.03
C ASN A 389 132.24 98.38 -2.50
N LEU A 390 131.31 98.20 -3.43
CA LEU A 390 131.62 97.96 -4.84
C LEU A 390 132.22 99.19 -5.54
N THR A 391 131.75 100.40 -5.21
CA THR A 391 132.22 101.66 -5.80
C THR A 391 133.63 102.04 -5.37
N ARG A 392 134.16 101.47 -4.27
CA ARG A 392 135.49 101.80 -3.74
C ARG A 392 136.62 100.92 -4.29
N ASN A 393 136.28 99.77 -4.88
CA ASN A 393 137.26 98.81 -5.41
C ASN A 393 137.56 98.99 -6.91
N GLN A 394 136.75 99.77 -7.64
CA GLN A 394 136.93 99.97 -9.10
C GLN A 394 138.11 100.90 -9.45
N GLU A 395 138.59 101.73 -8.51
CA GLU A 395 139.69 102.69 -8.75
C GLU A 395 141.09 102.13 -8.41
N ALA A 396 141.19 100.94 -7.81
CA ALA A 396 142.44 100.45 -7.20
C ALA A 396 143.25 99.42 -8.02
N VAL A 397 142.63 98.66 -8.93
CA VAL A 397 143.24 97.46 -9.55
C VAL A 397 143.80 97.72 -10.97
N ALA A 398 143.68 98.94 -11.49
CA ALA A 398 144.21 99.32 -12.81
C ALA A 398 145.76 99.45 -12.88
N LYS A 399 146.52 98.90 -11.92
CA LYS A 399 147.97 99.16 -11.79
C LYS A 399 148.87 97.96 -11.40
N GLU A 400 148.35 96.74 -11.45
CA GLU A 400 149.16 95.52 -11.32
C GLU A 400 148.71 94.57 -12.44
N MET A 401 148.98 94.93 -13.70
CA MET A 401 150.17 94.48 -14.42
C MET A 401 150.43 92.98 -14.16
N ARG A 402 150.11 92.12 -15.13
CA ARG A 402 151.03 91.84 -16.23
C ARG A 402 152.45 91.65 -15.71
N GLU A 403 152.72 90.49 -15.14
CA GLU A 403 153.99 89.76 -15.32
C GLU A 403 153.78 88.33 -14.77
N ASP A 404 154.44 87.39 -15.45
CA ASP A 404 154.60 85.97 -15.11
C ASP A 404 153.38 85.02 -15.02
N ALA A 405 153.43 83.82 -15.60
CA ALA A 405 154.29 83.28 -16.67
C ALA A 405 153.67 81.97 -17.20
N ASP A 406 154.03 81.61 -18.43
CA ASP A 406 153.67 80.32 -19.04
C ASP A 406 154.31 79.09 -18.38
N ALA A 407 153.67 77.95 -18.65
CA ALA A 407 154.28 76.62 -18.82
C ALA A 407 154.81 75.84 -17.58
N PHE A 408 153.98 74.89 -17.12
CA PHE A 408 154.33 73.47 -17.26
C PHE A 408 153.07 72.59 -17.45
N ARG A 409 152.78 72.08 -18.66
CA ARG A 409 153.10 70.70 -19.09
C ARG A 409 152.64 69.64 -18.07
N ARG A 410 151.38 69.18 -18.15
CA ARG A 410 150.89 68.06 -19.00
C ARG A 410 151.68 66.74 -18.85
N LYS A 411 151.02 65.74 -18.25
CA LYS A 411 151.09 64.28 -18.52
C LYS A 411 149.65 63.75 -18.28
N VAL A 412 148.95 62.99 -19.14
CA VAL A 412 149.31 61.91 -20.09
C VAL A 412 149.78 60.65 -19.37
N ASP A 413 149.12 59.48 -19.42
CA ASP A 413 147.80 59.05 -19.96
C ASP A 413 147.43 57.65 -19.37
N LEU A 414 146.38 57.01 -19.91
CA LEU A 414 145.84 55.63 -19.68
C LEU A 414 144.75 55.52 -18.59
N GLU A 415 143.55 54.95 -18.83
CA GLU A 415 142.96 54.40 -20.06
C GLU A 415 141.40 54.54 -20.05
N GLU A 416 140.93 54.99 -21.20
CA GLU A 416 139.69 54.71 -21.95
C GLU A 416 138.76 53.56 -21.44
N HIS A 417 137.45 53.74 -21.25
CA HIS A 417 136.34 54.02 -22.21
C HIS A 417 135.73 52.79 -22.92
N MET A 418 134.50 52.97 -23.42
CA MET A 418 133.67 52.04 -24.24
C MET A 418 132.92 50.96 -23.42
N PHE A 419 131.67 50.56 -23.71
CA PHE A 419 130.70 50.75 -24.81
C PHE A 419 129.30 50.40 -24.20
N HIS A 420 128.11 50.88 -24.61
CA HIS A 420 127.73 51.68 -25.77
C HIS A 420 126.38 52.42 -25.61
N LYS A 421 126.08 53.35 -26.52
CA LYS A 421 124.94 54.31 -26.56
C LYS A 421 123.73 53.75 -27.35
N LEU A 422 122.47 54.05 -27.00
CA LEU A 422 121.62 55.18 -27.47
C LEU A 422 121.17 55.03 -28.96
N ILE A 423 119.93 54.59 -29.22
CA ILE A 423 118.79 55.38 -29.77
C ILE A 423 119.02 55.97 -31.18
N GLU A 424 118.28 55.51 -32.20
CA GLU A 424 117.23 56.28 -32.93
C GLU A 424 116.38 55.40 -33.90
N THR A 425 115.37 55.99 -34.56
CA THR A 425 114.21 55.40 -35.31
C THR A 425 114.56 54.85 -36.73
N ASP A 426 113.72 54.18 -37.56
CA ASP A 426 112.24 54.07 -37.71
C ASP A 426 111.81 52.81 -38.56
N GLN A 427 110.53 52.39 -38.51
CA GLN A 427 109.76 51.49 -39.44
C GLN A 427 110.37 50.12 -39.91
N THR A 428 109.73 48.92 -39.79
CA THR A 428 108.36 48.51 -40.23
C THR A 428 107.85 47.20 -39.60
N GLN A 429 106.52 47.02 -39.63
CA GLN A 429 105.66 45.80 -39.56
C GLN A 429 106.24 44.41 -39.21
N ASN A 430 105.79 43.80 -38.11
CA ASN A 430 104.78 42.70 -38.11
C ASN A 430 104.56 42.09 -36.71
N GLN A 431 103.42 42.35 -36.04
CA GLN A 431 102.86 41.54 -34.92
C GLN A 431 101.51 42.09 -34.39
N LYS A 432 100.52 42.32 -35.27
CA LYS A 432 99.13 42.65 -34.86
C LYS A 432 98.08 41.60 -35.25
N THR A 433 98.48 40.55 -35.96
CA THR A 433 97.56 39.54 -36.53
C THR A 433 97.16 38.43 -35.56
N GLN A 434 97.78 38.33 -34.37
CA GLN A 434 97.52 37.22 -33.43
C GLN A 434 96.42 37.53 -32.42
N LYS A 435 96.39 38.74 -31.84
CA LYS A 435 95.38 39.11 -30.81
C LYS A 435 93.95 39.22 -31.32
N LEU A 436 93.74 39.58 -32.59
CA LEU A 436 92.40 39.69 -33.16
C LEU A 436 91.76 38.31 -33.45
N ILE A 437 92.56 37.24 -33.52
CA ILE A 437 92.05 35.90 -33.84
C ILE A 437 91.51 35.21 -32.57
N GLU A 438 92.16 35.40 -31.41
CA GLU A 438 91.69 34.84 -30.14
C GLU A 438 90.34 35.43 -29.69
N GLU A 439 90.14 36.74 -29.83
CA GLU A 439 88.87 37.41 -29.45
C GLU A 439 87.70 36.97 -30.37
N ASN A 440 87.93 36.83 -31.68
CA ASN A 440 86.90 36.34 -32.60
C ASN A 440 86.62 34.84 -32.47
N LEU A 441 87.57 34.03 -32.00
CA LEU A 441 87.34 32.61 -31.71
C LEU A 441 86.43 32.44 -30.48
N ALA A 442 86.67 33.23 -29.42
CA ALA A 442 85.90 33.18 -28.18
C ALA A 442 84.42 33.58 -28.38
N GLU A 443 84.15 34.61 -29.17
CA GLU A 443 82.75 35.00 -29.49
C GLU A 443 82.04 33.95 -30.36
N ALA A 444 82.76 33.29 -31.29
CA ALA A 444 82.21 32.21 -32.10
C ALA A 444 81.92 30.93 -31.28
N GLU A 445 82.84 30.53 -30.39
CA GLU A 445 82.64 29.37 -29.50
C GLU A 445 81.48 29.60 -28.53
N GLN A 446 81.34 30.80 -27.96
CA GLN A 446 80.22 31.15 -27.09
C GLN A 446 78.87 31.19 -27.83
N ALA A 447 78.87 31.55 -29.12
CA ALA A 447 77.69 31.48 -29.98
C ALA A 447 77.30 30.03 -30.33
N CYS A 448 78.29 29.17 -30.65
CA CYS A 448 78.07 27.73 -30.86
C CYS A 448 77.52 27.05 -29.61
N LEU A 449 78.13 27.25 -28.44
CA LEU A 449 77.63 26.68 -27.18
C LEU A 449 76.18 27.11 -26.87
N ASN A 450 75.83 28.38 -27.11
CA ASN A 450 74.45 28.86 -26.94
C ASN A 450 73.47 28.27 -27.97
N ALA A 451 73.93 27.98 -29.19
CA ALA A 451 73.13 27.29 -30.20
C ALA A 451 72.92 25.81 -29.82
N ASP A 452 73.97 25.12 -29.37
CA ASP A 452 73.92 23.73 -28.95
C ASP A 452 73.01 23.53 -27.72
N TRP A 453 73.10 24.39 -26.69
CA TRP A 453 72.16 24.36 -25.56
C TRP A 453 70.69 24.54 -25.99
N ARG A 454 70.42 25.37 -27.01
CA ARG A 454 69.06 25.53 -27.58
C ARG A 454 68.62 24.32 -28.41
N ILE A 455 69.53 23.71 -29.16
CA ILE A 455 69.28 22.48 -29.92
C ILE A 455 69.00 21.32 -28.96
N GLU A 456 69.76 21.20 -27.87
CA GLU A 456 69.61 20.15 -26.86
C GLU A 456 68.29 20.32 -26.09
N ALA A 457 67.92 21.55 -25.73
CA ALA A 457 66.61 21.86 -25.15
C ALA A 457 65.45 21.51 -26.09
N LEU A 458 65.55 21.84 -27.39
CA LEU A 458 64.54 21.51 -28.41
C LEU A 458 64.52 20.02 -28.80
N ARG A 459 65.61 19.27 -28.57
CA ARG A 459 65.64 17.80 -28.68
C ARG A 459 64.92 17.19 -27.48
N LYS A 460 65.26 17.63 -26.26
CA LYS A 460 64.63 17.16 -25.02
C LYS A 460 63.12 17.40 -25.02
N GLN A 461 62.68 18.61 -25.40
CA GLN A 461 61.25 18.92 -25.56
C GLN A 461 60.56 17.99 -26.57
N ARG A 462 61.19 17.70 -27.72
CA ARG A 462 60.63 16.76 -28.71
C ARG A 462 60.58 15.32 -28.21
N CYS A 463 61.55 14.88 -27.40
CA CYS A 463 61.50 13.57 -26.75
C CYS A 463 60.37 13.51 -25.71
N ASP A 464 60.21 14.55 -24.89
CA ASP A 464 59.12 14.64 -23.89
C ASP A 464 57.74 14.65 -24.59
N ASP A 465 57.59 15.36 -25.71
CA ASP A 465 56.36 15.40 -26.50
C ASP A 465 56.09 14.07 -27.26
N LEU A 466 57.13 13.35 -27.71
CA LEU A 466 56.98 11.99 -28.21
C LEU A 466 56.49 11.03 -27.10
N GLN A 467 57.10 11.08 -25.91
CA GLN A 467 56.67 10.25 -24.77
C GLN A 467 55.23 10.56 -24.35
N ARG A 468 54.82 11.84 -24.34
CA ARG A 468 53.41 12.22 -24.13
C ARG A 468 52.51 11.64 -25.22
N HIS A 469 52.91 11.69 -26.49
CA HIS A 469 52.14 11.10 -27.58
C HIS A 469 52.03 9.58 -27.43
N GLU A 470 53.10 8.87 -27.04
CA GLU A 470 53.07 7.43 -26.80
C GLU A 470 52.14 7.08 -25.63
N CYS A 471 52.23 7.80 -24.51
CA CYS A 471 51.29 7.67 -23.39
C CYS A 471 49.82 7.93 -23.83
N TYR A 472 49.54 8.96 -24.62
CA TYR A 472 48.17 9.19 -25.13
C TYR A 472 47.71 8.11 -26.11
N ARG A 473 48.61 7.57 -26.94
CA ARG A 473 48.29 6.49 -27.87
C ARG A 473 48.00 5.19 -27.12
N GLU A 474 48.73 4.92 -26.03
CA GLU A 474 48.54 3.76 -25.17
C GLU A 474 47.27 3.87 -24.33
N VAL A 475 46.97 5.04 -23.74
CA VAL A 475 45.67 5.29 -23.07
C VAL A 475 44.51 5.14 -24.07
N ALA A 476 44.67 5.61 -25.31
CA ALA A 476 43.67 5.43 -26.36
C ALA A 476 43.56 3.99 -26.90
N ARG A 477 44.58 3.13 -26.69
CA ARG A 477 44.54 1.68 -26.95
C ARG A 477 43.78 0.98 -25.83
N LEU A 478 44.18 1.21 -24.58
CA LEU A 478 43.54 0.66 -23.38
C LEU A 478 42.05 1.04 -23.29
N LEU A 479 41.67 2.28 -23.65
CA LEU A 479 40.25 2.68 -23.71
C LEU A 479 39.45 1.97 -24.80
N ARG A 480 40.08 1.54 -25.92
CA ARG A 480 39.42 0.73 -26.94
C ARG A 480 39.31 -0.72 -26.52
N GLU A 481 40.33 -1.26 -25.86
CA GLU A 481 40.33 -2.60 -25.28
C GLU A 481 39.28 -2.71 -24.16
N ASN A 482 39.23 -1.77 -23.21
CA ASN A 482 38.19 -1.74 -22.17
C ASN A 482 36.79 -1.66 -22.77
N ARG A 483 36.54 -0.75 -23.72
CA ARG A 483 35.22 -0.68 -24.39
C ARG A 483 34.86 -1.98 -25.08
N ARG A 484 35.83 -2.64 -25.73
CA ARG A 484 35.60 -3.93 -26.38
C ARG A 484 35.26 -5.01 -25.36
N THR A 485 35.98 -5.10 -24.24
CA THR A 485 35.66 -6.05 -23.16
C THR A 485 34.34 -5.72 -22.46
N GLU A 486 33.98 -4.43 -22.34
CA GLU A 486 32.66 -4.00 -21.85
C GLU A 486 31.55 -4.49 -22.79
N THR A 487 31.69 -4.32 -24.11
CA THR A 487 30.71 -4.85 -25.08
C THR A 487 30.66 -6.38 -25.04
N GLU A 488 31.80 -7.06 -24.99
CA GLU A 488 31.86 -8.53 -24.91
C GLU A 488 31.23 -9.07 -23.60
N VAL A 489 31.37 -8.35 -22.48
CA VAL A 489 30.67 -8.66 -21.21
C VAL A 489 29.17 -8.37 -21.30
N VAL A 490 28.75 -7.27 -21.93
CA VAL A 490 27.32 -6.95 -22.13
C VAL A 490 26.65 -7.97 -23.04
N ASP A 491 27.29 -8.35 -24.15
CA ASP A 491 26.78 -9.37 -25.08
C ASP A 491 26.72 -10.75 -24.41
N ALA A 492 27.72 -11.11 -23.59
CA ALA A 492 27.69 -12.33 -22.78
C ALA A 492 26.57 -12.31 -21.71
N MET A 493 26.33 -11.17 -21.07
CA MET A 493 25.27 -11.02 -20.08
C MET A 493 23.87 -11.08 -20.73
N MET A 494 23.68 -10.46 -21.90
CA MET A 494 22.47 -10.59 -22.72
C MET A 494 22.25 -12.04 -23.19
N GLY A 495 23.32 -12.76 -23.54
CA GLY A 495 23.28 -14.18 -23.90
C GLY A 495 22.85 -15.08 -22.74
N GLU A 496 23.40 -14.86 -21.53
CA GLU A 496 22.98 -15.55 -20.31
C GLU A 496 21.54 -15.20 -19.91
N GLU A 497 21.12 -13.94 -20.05
CA GLU A 497 19.73 -13.54 -19.79
C GLU A 497 18.76 -14.27 -20.74
N ALA A 498 19.06 -14.28 -22.04
CA ALA A 498 18.28 -15.02 -23.03
C ALA A 498 18.21 -16.53 -22.71
N ARG A 499 19.33 -17.13 -22.30
CA ARG A 499 19.38 -18.54 -21.85
C ARG A 499 18.52 -18.77 -20.60
N LYS A 500 18.52 -17.84 -19.64
CA LYS A 500 17.69 -17.93 -18.43
C LYS A 500 16.20 -17.77 -18.73
N TRP A 501 15.83 -16.92 -19.69
CA TRP A 501 14.45 -16.84 -20.17
C TRP A 501 13.99 -18.14 -20.87
N GLU A 502 14.87 -18.82 -21.63
CA GLU A 502 14.51 -20.10 -22.25
C GLU A 502 14.44 -21.25 -21.23
N GLU A 503 15.38 -21.33 -20.29
CA GLU A 503 15.27 -22.24 -19.12
C GLU A 503 13.97 -22.01 -18.32
N ALA A 504 13.53 -20.77 -18.18
CA ALA A 504 12.29 -20.43 -17.47
C ALA A 504 11.05 -20.89 -18.25
N LYS A 505 11.01 -20.73 -19.59
CA LYS A 505 9.94 -21.27 -20.44
C LYS A 505 9.90 -22.80 -20.41
N GLU A 506 11.06 -23.46 -20.46
CA GLU A 506 11.15 -24.91 -20.41
C GLU A 506 10.67 -25.46 -19.05
N LYS A 507 11.05 -24.80 -17.95
CA LYS A 507 10.55 -25.12 -16.60
C LYS A 507 9.04 -24.86 -16.45
N ASP A 508 8.50 -23.80 -17.01
CA ASP A 508 7.05 -23.54 -17.02
C ASP A 508 6.28 -24.56 -17.90
N PHE A 509 6.87 -24.99 -19.03
CA PHE A 509 6.33 -26.09 -19.83
C PHE A 509 6.33 -27.42 -19.06
N HIS A 510 7.43 -27.74 -18.37
CA HIS A 510 7.51 -28.90 -17.49
C HIS A 510 6.48 -28.83 -16.35
N LEU A 511 6.35 -27.70 -15.66
CA LEU A 511 5.36 -27.48 -14.61
C LEU A 511 3.92 -27.65 -15.14
N LYS A 512 3.64 -27.18 -16.36
CA LYS A 512 2.35 -27.38 -17.03
C LYS A 512 2.12 -28.84 -17.43
N SER A 513 3.17 -29.59 -17.77
CA SER A 513 3.08 -31.02 -18.06
C SER A 513 2.87 -31.85 -16.79
N GLU A 514 3.57 -31.56 -15.70
CA GLU A 514 3.36 -32.20 -14.40
C GLU A 514 1.98 -31.89 -13.82
N LYS A 515 1.50 -30.64 -13.91
CA LYS A 515 0.12 -30.30 -13.50
C LYS A 515 -0.93 -31.09 -14.28
N LYS A 516 -0.72 -31.34 -15.57
CA LYS A 516 -1.58 -32.22 -16.38
C LYS A 516 -1.46 -33.68 -15.94
N ALA A 517 -0.25 -34.18 -15.68
CA ALA A 517 -0.03 -35.55 -15.19
C ALA A 517 -0.67 -35.78 -13.81
N SER A 518 -0.53 -34.82 -12.89
CA SER A 518 -1.18 -34.84 -11.57
C SER A 518 -2.70 -34.78 -11.70
N ALA A 519 -3.25 -33.93 -12.57
CA ALA A 519 -4.69 -33.88 -12.81
C ALA A 519 -5.24 -35.18 -13.43
N LEU A 520 -4.47 -35.87 -14.29
CA LEU A 520 -4.81 -37.18 -14.82
C LEU A 520 -4.70 -38.30 -13.77
N ALA A 521 -3.69 -38.24 -12.88
CA ALA A 521 -3.56 -39.14 -11.75
C ALA A 521 -4.71 -38.95 -10.75
N ASP A 522 -5.12 -37.70 -10.49
CA ASP A 522 -6.29 -37.38 -9.66
C ASP A 522 -7.61 -37.80 -10.29
N ALA A 523 -7.77 -37.65 -11.61
CA ALA A 523 -8.93 -38.15 -12.33
C ALA A 523 -9.00 -39.69 -12.28
N SER A 524 -7.87 -40.37 -12.49
CA SER A 524 -7.75 -41.83 -12.35
C SER A 524 -8.05 -42.29 -10.92
N ARG A 525 -7.54 -41.58 -9.90
CA ARG A 525 -7.79 -41.84 -8.48
C ARG A 525 -9.26 -41.64 -8.12
N LYS A 526 -9.90 -40.57 -8.60
CA LYS A 526 -11.35 -40.35 -8.44
C LYS A 526 -12.17 -41.43 -9.13
N CYS A 527 -11.80 -41.84 -10.35
CA CYS A 527 -12.47 -42.91 -11.08
C CYS A 527 -12.33 -44.27 -10.37
N PHE A 528 -11.13 -44.58 -9.84
CA PHE A 528 -10.89 -45.78 -9.03
C PHE A 528 -11.73 -45.76 -7.75
N LEU A 529 -11.73 -44.67 -7.00
CA LEU A 529 -12.56 -44.52 -5.79
C LEU A 529 -14.05 -44.61 -6.11
N GLN A 530 -14.50 -44.00 -7.21
CA GLN A 530 -15.90 -44.08 -7.64
C GLN A 530 -16.29 -45.51 -8.06
N LYS A 531 -15.36 -46.25 -8.67
CA LYS A 531 -15.55 -47.67 -8.99
C LYS A 531 -15.60 -48.53 -7.73
N GLU A 532 -14.67 -48.37 -6.80
CA GLU A 532 -14.72 -49.03 -5.47
C GLU A 532 -16.02 -48.74 -4.74
N THR A 533 -16.51 -47.48 -4.73
CA THR A 533 -17.80 -47.16 -4.11
C THR A 533 -18.99 -47.79 -4.84
N ASN A 534 -18.94 -47.93 -6.16
CA ASN A 534 -19.99 -48.59 -6.94
C ASN A 534 -19.95 -50.12 -6.75
N ASP A 535 -18.76 -50.73 -6.78
CA ASP A 535 -18.56 -52.15 -6.54
C ASP A 535 -18.99 -52.51 -5.11
N ALA A 536 -18.71 -51.65 -4.12
CA ALA A 536 -19.25 -51.78 -2.75
C ALA A 536 -20.78 -51.62 -2.69
N LEU A 537 -21.37 -50.75 -3.53
CA LEU A 537 -22.82 -50.61 -3.66
C LEU A 537 -23.46 -51.87 -4.27
N GLU A 538 -22.82 -52.49 -5.28
CA GLU A 538 -23.28 -53.74 -5.89
C GLU A 538 -23.14 -54.93 -4.95
N HIS A 539 -22.08 -54.99 -4.14
CA HIS A 539 -21.92 -56.02 -3.10
C HIS A 539 -22.95 -55.86 -1.96
N ALA A 540 -23.39 -54.64 -1.65
CA ALA A 540 -24.55 -54.39 -0.79
C ALA A 540 -25.91 -54.66 -1.49
N GLY A 541 -25.91 -54.79 -2.82
CA GLY A 541 -27.09 -54.85 -3.69
C GLY A 541 -27.58 -56.24 -4.09
N HIS A 542 -26.97 -57.34 -3.62
CA HIS A 542 -27.46 -58.69 -3.90
C HIS A 542 -28.66 -59.09 -3.01
N GLY A 543 -29.77 -58.40 -3.20
CA GLY A 543 -31.04 -58.60 -2.51
C GLY A 543 -32.27 -58.37 -3.41
N TYR A 544 -32.55 -59.34 -4.29
CA TYR A 544 -33.74 -59.43 -5.17
C TYR A 544 -33.87 -58.42 -6.34
N ARG A 545 -34.71 -58.80 -7.32
CA ARG A 545 -34.53 -58.59 -8.77
C ARG A 545 -35.78 -58.00 -9.44
N LYS A 546 -35.57 -57.26 -10.56
CA LYS A 546 -36.54 -56.87 -11.63
C LYS A 546 -37.53 -55.72 -11.27
N ALA A 547 -37.95 -54.84 -12.21
CA ALA A 547 -37.71 -54.78 -13.66
C ALA A 547 -37.80 -53.33 -14.24
N ALA A 548 -37.17 -53.11 -15.41
CA ALA A 548 -37.46 -52.18 -16.54
C ALA A 548 -38.18 -50.83 -16.32
N SER A 549 -37.85 -49.73 -17.01
CA SER A 549 -37.51 -49.64 -18.46
C SER A 549 -36.79 -48.33 -18.87
N ARG A 550 -36.09 -48.37 -20.03
CA ARG A 550 -35.97 -47.35 -21.12
C ARG A 550 -35.97 -45.84 -20.79
N ASP A 551 -35.22 -44.94 -21.41
CA ASP A 551 -34.17 -44.89 -22.46
C ASP A 551 -33.61 -43.42 -22.36
N GLN A 552 -32.53 -42.91 -22.98
CA GLN A 552 -31.59 -43.34 -24.03
C GLN A 552 -30.30 -42.49 -23.95
N ASN A 553 -29.15 -43.01 -24.44
CA ASN A 553 -27.87 -42.31 -24.76
C ASN A 553 -27.13 -41.53 -23.64
N GLY A 554 -25.79 -41.57 -23.53
CA GLY A 554 -24.80 -42.32 -24.30
C GLY A 554 -23.38 -41.74 -24.18
N GLN A 555 -22.50 -42.43 -23.44
CA GLN A 555 -21.01 -42.47 -23.45
C GLN A 555 -20.21 -41.18 -23.85
N VAL A 556 -19.34 -40.61 -23.00
CA VAL A 556 -18.06 -41.12 -22.44
C VAL A 556 -16.86 -41.13 -23.42
N ALA A 557 -16.01 -40.11 -23.25
CA ALA A 557 -14.53 -40.10 -23.25
C ALA A 557 -13.66 -40.33 -24.53
N SER A 558 -12.82 -39.31 -24.77
CA SER A 558 -11.34 -39.37 -24.93
C SER A 558 -10.65 -39.71 -26.28
N SER A 559 -9.69 -38.83 -26.63
CA SER A 559 -8.51 -39.07 -27.50
C SER A 559 -8.77 -39.28 -29.02
N CYS A 560 -7.89 -38.92 -29.98
CA CYS A 560 -6.58 -38.25 -29.93
C CYS A 560 -6.20 -37.68 -31.33
N LEU A 561 -5.18 -36.80 -31.39
CA LEU A 561 -4.43 -36.35 -32.60
C LEU A 561 -5.13 -35.45 -33.64
N PRO A 562 -4.37 -34.50 -34.23
CA PRO A 562 -4.47 -34.19 -35.66
C PRO A 562 -3.11 -34.34 -36.38
N ARG A 563 -3.13 -34.82 -37.63
CA ARG A 563 -1.95 -34.91 -38.51
C ARG A 563 -2.26 -34.36 -39.90
N THR A 564 -1.55 -33.28 -40.28
CA THR A 564 -1.11 -32.91 -41.64
C THR A 564 -2.08 -32.98 -42.85
N SER A 565 -2.47 -31.82 -43.38
CA SER A 565 -2.29 -31.37 -44.80
C SER A 565 -3.07 -30.05 -45.02
N GLN A 566 -2.47 -28.87 -45.18
CA GLN A 566 -1.82 -28.33 -46.39
C GLN A 566 -2.68 -28.37 -47.68
N LEU A 567 -3.31 -27.23 -48.02
CA LEU A 567 -3.02 -26.37 -49.20
C LEU A 567 -4.22 -25.43 -49.53
N ASN A 568 -3.91 -24.13 -49.73
CA ASN A 568 -4.42 -23.15 -50.71
C ASN A 568 -5.93 -23.07 -51.07
N ASP A 569 -6.55 -21.92 -51.39
CA ASP A 569 -6.09 -20.52 -51.48
C ASP A 569 -7.31 -19.56 -51.37
N ILE A 570 -7.09 -18.36 -50.82
CA ILE A 570 -7.72 -17.05 -51.13
C ILE A 570 -9.23 -16.99 -51.51
N LEU A 571 -10.07 -16.37 -50.66
CA LEU A 571 -10.78 -15.09 -50.94
C LEU A 571 -11.75 -14.64 -49.82
N GLU A 572 -11.83 -13.31 -49.64
CA GLU A 572 -12.93 -12.48 -49.07
C GLU A 572 -13.41 -12.61 -47.60
N MET A 573 -13.25 -11.48 -46.87
CA MET A 573 -14.07 -10.83 -45.81
C MET A 573 -14.97 -11.67 -44.86
N ASP A 574 -15.03 -11.43 -43.55
CA ASP A 574 -14.69 -10.23 -42.76
C ASP A 574 -14.09 -10.56 -41.37
N SER A 575 -13.18 -9.71 -40.89
CA SER A 575 -12.51 -9.86 -39.57
C SER A 575 -12.92 -8.77 -38.56
N SER A 576 -14.02 -9.00 -37.87
CA SER A 576 -14.70 -7.98 -37.05
C SER A 576 -14.61 -8.20 -35.52
N THR A 577 -13.47 -8.64 -34.98
CA THR A 577 -13.30 -8.68 -33.49
C THR A 577 -11.88 -8.50 -32.93
N CYS A 578 -10.83 -8.31 -33.75
CA CYS A 578 -9.44 -8.26 -33.25
C CYS A 578 -8.75 -6.86 -33.32
N ILE A 579 -9.52 -5.78 -33.59
CA ILE A 579 -8.97 -4.43 -33.83
C ILE A 579 -8.96 -3.53 -32.58
N SER A 580 -9.77 -3.82 -31.54
CA SER A 580 -10.05 -2.88 -30.43
C SER A 580 -8.86 -2.56 -29.51
N LEU A 581 -7.84 -3.41 -29.41
CA LEU A 581 -6.67 -3.18 -28.55
C LEU A 581 -5.54 -2.39 -29.25
N ASN A 582 -5.26 -2.66 -30.52
CA ASN A 582 -4.21 -1.94 -31.26
C ASN A 582 -4.63 -0.50 -31.59
N GLN A 583 -5.92 -0.26 -31.86
CA GLN A 583 -6.42 1.10 -32.11
C GLN A 583 -6.28 2.01 -30.89
N ARG A 584 -6.48 1.48 -29.67
CA ARG A 584 -6.32 2.23 -28.42
C ARG A 584 -4.84 2.57 -28.16
N ARG A 585 -3.89 1.66 -28.44
CA ARG A 585 -2.45 1.95 -28.29
C ARG A 585 -1.99 3.06 -29.24
N MET A 586 -2.41 2.99 -30.50
CA MET A 586 -2.05 3.96 -31.53
C MET A 586 -2.69 5.35 -31.29
N GLN A 587 -3.83 5.42 -30.60
CA GLN A 587 -4.42 6.67 -30.10
C GLN A 587 -3.62 7.29 -28.94
N TRP A 588 -3.06 6.49 -28.02
CA TRP A 588 -2.16 7.01 -26.99
C TRP A 588 -0.85 7.53 -27.60
N ASP A 589 -0.22 6.79 -28.52
CA ASP A 589 1.03 7.22 -29.17
C ASP A 589 0.87 8.46 -30.06
N THR A 590 -0.35 8.77 -30.52
CA THR A 590 -0.65 9.99 -31.31
C THR A 590 -1.05 11.16 -30.41
N THR A 591 -1.82 10.92 -29.34
CA THR A 591 -2.13 11.97 -28.35
C THR A 591 -0.89 12.39 -27.55
N GLU A 592 0.02 11.49 -27.21
CA GLU A 592 1.29 11.84 -26.57
C GLU A 592 2.19 12.68 -27.50
N ARG A 593 2.27 12.34 -28.79
CA ARG A 593 3.00 13.14 -29.79
C ARG A 593 2.38 14.52 -29.97
N ASP A 594 1.06 14.63 -30.08
CA ASP A 594 0.37 15.92 -30.19
C ASP A 594 0.53 16.76 -28.91
N LEU A 595 0.54 16.13 -27.73
CA LEU A 595 0.82 16.81 -26.46
C LEU A 595 2.28 17.32 -26.41
N MET A 596 3.25 16.52 -26.86
CA MET A 596 4.65 16.90 -26.96
C MET A 596 4.89 18.06 -27.94
N ASP A 597 4.22 18.07 -29.09
CA ASP A 597 4.31 19.20 -30.04
C ASP A 597 3.56 20.45 -29.55
N ARG A 598 2.45 20.30 -28.82
CA ARG A 598 1.82 21.41 -28.08
C ARG A 598 2.76 21.98 -27.03
N VAL A 599 3.46 21.16 -26.24
CA VAL A 599 4.47 21.62 -25.27
C VAL A 599 5.66 22.29 -25.96
N ARG A 600 6.12 21.75 -27.10
CA ARG A 600 7.22 22.30 -27.90
C ARG A 600 6.86 23.66 -28.49
N THR A 601 5.68 23.80 -29.08
CA THR A 601 5.16 25.08 -29.60
C THR A 601 4.83 26.08 -28.50
N LEU A 602 4.35 25.64 -27.33
CA LEU A 602 4.16 26.51 -26.16
C LEU A 602 5.49 27.05 -25.63
N ARG A 603 6.53 26.20 -25.52
CA ARG A 603 7.89 26.61 -25.16
C ARG A 603 8.44 27.62 -26.18
N GLN A 604 8.30 27.35 -27.48
CA GLN A 604 8.70 28.31 -28.53
C GLN A 604 7.94 29.65 -28.44
N ARG A 605 6.63 29.64 -28.19
CA ARG A 605 5.83 30.87 -27.96
C ARG A 605 6.30 31.64 -26.74
N LEU A 606 6.58 30.97 -25.62
CA LEU A 606 7.08 31.60 -24.40
C LEU A 606 8.48 32.17 -24.60
N THR A 607 9.36 31.48 -25.34
CA THR A 607 10.69 32.00 -25.71
C THR A 607 10.58 33.19 -26.68
N ALA A 608 9.63 33.19 -27.61
CA ALA A 608 9.36 34.32 -28.50
C ALA A 608 8.75 35.53 -27.75
N GLN A 609 7.84 35.31 -26.80
CA GLN A 609 7.34 36.36 -25.91
C GLN A 609 8.45 36.93 -25.01
N ALA A 610 9.35 36.09 -24.50
CA ALA A 610 10.51 36.55 -23.74
C ALA A 610 11.44 37.41 -24.61
N ARG A 611 11.72 36.99 -25.86
CA ARG A 611 12.51 37.79 -26.82
C ARG A 611 11.84 39.12 -27.18
N ASN A 612 10.53 39.14 -27.43
CA ASN A 612 9.79 40.38 -27.70
C ASN A 612 9.78 41.32 -26.49
N ARG A 613 9.67 40.80 -25.26
CA ARG A 613 9.82 41.61 -24.02
C ARG A 613 11.22 42.20 -23.85
N CYS A 614 12.25 41.59 -24.43
CA CYS A 614 13.61 42.13 -24.48
C CYS A 614 13.88 43.02 -25.71
N GLN A 615 12.92 43.19 -26.63
CA GLN A 615 13.07 43.94 -27.89
C GLN A 615 12.13 45.15 -28.03
N THR A 616 11.49 45.60 -26.95
CA THR A 616 10.87 46.94 -26.90
C THR A 616 11.88 47.95 -26.34
N PRO A 617 12.48 48.84 -27.17
CA PRO A 617 13.28 49.94 -26.67
C PRO A 617 12.37 51.08 -26.21
N HIS A 618 12.69 51.72 -25.09
CA HIS A 618 12.10 53.02 -24.76
C HIS A 618 12.53 54.05 -25.82
N VAL A 619 11.57 54.70 -26.46
CA VAL A 619 11.76 55.99 -27.13
C VAL A 619 10.55 56.87 -26.80
N LEU A 620 10.85 58.02 -26.17
CA LEU A 620 9.93 59.01 -25.56
C LEU A 620 9.24 58.51 -24.27
#